data_AF-A0AA47NWY1-F1
#
_entry.id   AF-A0AA47NWY1-F1
#
_cell.length_a   1.000
_cell.length_b   1.000
_cell.length_c   1.000
_cell.angle_alpha   90.00
_cell.angle_beta   90.00
_cell.angle_gamma   90.00
#
_symmetry.space_group_name_H-M   'P 1'
#
loop_
_entity.id
_entity.type
_entity.pdbx_description
1 polymer ?
#
loop_
_entity_poly.entity_id
_entity_poly.type
_entity_poly.pdbx_seq_one_letter_code
_entity_poly.pdbx_strand_id
1 'polypeptide(L)'
;MVSDISQKILEITAEHPTVKSLVIHTGALDVVTQQSEVLKRDFNDLLNKVRCLNTEVFISGPLPTVWRGDERFSRLLMLNRWLKDTCAAQSVNFIDNFNIFWERRHLFEADGFCLNKSGVQLLSYNIFDFLHRSPAAPAKDKRRDNPKQQIRQPSGQKLLLPEIRSDHEGQHTEREALTSSSLPQHEESPPAPTTQQD
;
A
#
# COMPACT_ATOMS: atom_id res chain seq x y z
N MET A 1 -7.02 -16.95 -2.59
CA MET A 1 -6.32 -15.79 -3.14
C MET A 1 -7.01 -14.50 -2.70
N VAL A 2 -6.35 -13.35 -2.80
CA VAL A 2 -6.96 -12.03 -2.50
C VAL A 2 -8.19 -11.77 -3.37
N SER A 3 -8.13 -12.17 -4.63
CA SER A 3 -9.25 -12.11 -5.58
C SER A 3 -10.49 -12.88 -5.12
N ASP A 4 -10.32 -14.08 -4.55
CA ASP A 4 -11.44 -14.89 -4.03
C ASP A 4 -12.17 -14.18 -2.89
N ILE A 5 -11.41 -13.53 -1.99
CA ILE A 5 -11.99 -12.73 -0.90
C ILE A 5 -12.72 -11.52 -1.49
N SER A 6 -12.09 -10.82 -2.44
CA SER A 6 -12.70 -9.68 -3.13
C SER A 6 -14.05 -10.05 -3.77
N GLN A 7 -14.20 -11.25 -4.33
CA GLN A 7 -15.46 -11.70 -4.92
C GLN A 7 -16.55 -11.96 -3.87
N LYS A 8 -16.19 -12.51 -2.71
CA LYS A 8 -17.16 -12.97 -1.69
C LYS A 8 -17.45 -11.96 -0.59
N ILE A 9 -16.61 -10.93 -0.43
CA ILE A 9 -16.65 -10.05 0.75
C ILE A 9 -18.01 -9.37 0.94
N LEU A 10 -18.65 -8.94 -0.14
CA LEU A 10 -19.95 -8.26 -0.07
C LEU A 10 -21.06 -9.22 0.38
N GLU A 11 -21.06 -10.45 -0.14
CA GLU A 11 -22.00 -11.50 0.24
C GLU A 11 -21.86 -11.85 1.73
N ILE A 12 -20.63 -12.13 2.19
CA ILE A 12 -20.34 -12.45 3.60
C ILE A 12 -20.80 -11.32 4.53
N THR A 13 -20.58 -10.06 4.15
CA THR A 13 -21.00 -8.92 4.97
C THR A 13 -22.52 -8.72 4.97
N ALA A 14 -23.20 -9.07 3.87
CA ALA A 14 -24.66 -9.01 3.79
C ALA A 14 -25.34 -10.11 4.63
N GLU A 15 -24.71 -11.29 4.75
CA GLU A 15 -25.15 -12.37 5.63
C GLU A 15 -24.97 -12.04 7.12
N HIS A 16 -24.08 -11.10 7.45
CA HIS A 16 -23.74 -10.71 8.81
C HIS A 16 -23.90 -9.20 9.07
N PRO A 17 -25.11 -8.64 8.94
CA PRO A 17 -25.34 -7.19 8.99
C PRO A 17 -25.08 -6.57 10.39
N THR A 18 -24.98 -7.39 11.44
CA THR A 18 -24.73 -6.94 12.82
C THR A 18 -23.24 -6.83 13.16
N VAL A 19 -22.35 -7.28 12.27
CA VAL A 19 -20.90 -7.23 12.49
C VAL A 19 -20.42 -5.78 12.42
N LYS A 20 -19.81 -5.32 13.52
CA LYS A 20 -19.30 -3.94 13.66
C LYS A 20 -17.91 -3.76 13.03
N SER A 21 -17.08 -4.79 13.11
CA SER A 21 -15.69 -4.75 12.66
C SER A 21 -15.34 -6.01 11.89
N LEU A 22 -14.64 -5.84 10.78
CA LEU A 22 -14.19 -6.91 9.88
C LEU A 22 -12.66 -6.86 9.78
N VAL A 23 -12.00 -7.97 10.12
CA VAL A 23 -10.54 -8.11 9.96
C VAL A 23 -10.26 -9.01 8.77
N ILE A 24 -9.45 -8.52 7.83
CA ILE A 24 -9.03 -9.28 6.65
C ILE A 24 -7.52 -9.53 6.75
N HIS A 25 -7.13 -10.79 6.85
CA HIS A 25 -5.73 -11.23 6.84
C HIS A 25 -5.51 -12.17 5.65
N THR A 26 -4.82 -11.68 4.60
CA THR A 26 -4.64 -12.40 3.33
C THR A 26 -3.40 -11.92 2.57
N GLY A 27 -3.05 -12.58 1.47
CA GLY A 27 -1.96 -12.20 0.57
C GLY A 27 -0.63 -12.93 0.83
N ALA A 28 -0.45 -13.57 1.98
CA ALA A 28 0.81 -14.20 2.36
C ALA A 28 1.16 -15.47 1.54
N LEU A 29 0.16 -16.11 0.96
CA LEU A 29 0.36 -17.22 0.01
C LEU A 29 0.41 -16.73 -1.44
N ASP A 30 -0.34 -15.66 -1.75
CA ASP A 30 -0.40 -15.06 -3.08
C ASP A 30 0.94 -14.51 -3.56
N VAL A 31 1.82 -14.08 -2.63
CA VAL A 31 3.20 -13.70 -2.98
C VAL A 31 4.01 -14.86 -3.55
N VAL A 32 3.62 -16.12 -3.36
CA VAL A 32 4.32 -17.26 -3.95
C VAL A 32 3.80 -17.54 -5.35
N THR A 33 2.50 -17.32 -5.59
CA THR A 33 1.82 -17.80 -6.79
C THR A 33 1.53 -16.71 -7.84
N GLN A 34 1.58 -15.43 -7.46
CA GLN A 34 1.22 -14.32 -8.35
C GLN A 34 2.37 -13.34 -8.53
N GLN A 35 2.32 -12.50 -9.57
CA GLN A 35 3.20 -11.34 -9.71
C GLN A 35 2.76 -10.18 -8.81
N SER A 36 3.69 -9.32 -8.43
CA SER A 36 3.43 -8.23 -7.48
C SER A 36 2.36 -7.24 -7.97
N GLU A 37 2.35 -6.93 -9.27
CA GLU A 37 1.41 -6.00 -9.90
C GLU A 37 -0.01 -6.59 -9.92
N VAL A 38 -0.13 -7.90 -10.16
CA VAL A 38 -1.40 -8.62 -10.12
C VAL A 38 -1.96 -8.61 -8.70
N LEU A 39 -1.15 -8.98 -7.72
CA LEU A 39 -1.55 -9.00 -6.32
C LEU A 39 -1.97 -7.61 -5.82
N LYS A 40 -1.24 -6.55 -6.21
CA LYS A 40 -1.60 -5.17 -5.90
C LYS A 40 -2.93 -4.75 -6.51
N ARG A 41 -3.23 -5.18 -7.74
CA ARG A 41 -4.53 -4.93 -8.38
C ARG A 41 -5.64 -5.64 -7.61
N ASP A 42 -5.46 -6.91 -7.26
CA ASP A 42 -6.45 -7.68 -6.50
C ASP A 42 -6.73 -7.04 -5.13
N PHE A 43 -5.69 -6.52 -4.46
CA PHE A 43 -5.85 -5.74 -3.23
C PHE A 43 -6.59 -4.42 -3.47
N ASN A 44 -6.29 -3.68 -4.54
CA ASN A 44 -7.02 -2.46 -4.85
C ASN A 44 -8.51 -2.73 -5.08
N ASP A 45 -8.85 -3.81 -5.78
CA ASP A 45 -10.24 -4.20 -6.00
C ASP A 45 -10.93 -4.56 -4.68
N LEU A 46 -10.25 -5.30 -3.80
CA LEU A 46 -10.73 -5.61 -2.46
C LEU A 46 -10.94 -4.33 -1.63
N LEU A 47 -9.95 -3.43 -1.59
CA LEU A 47 -10.00 -2.18 -0.83
C LEU A 47 -11.16 -1.29 -1.32
N ASN A 48 -11.36 -1.17 -2.63
CA ASN A 48 -12.46 -0.41 -3.21
C ASN A 48 -13.83 -0.95 -2.78
N LYS A 49 -13.98 -2.28 -2.68
CA LYS A 49 -15.23 -2.90 -2.22
C LYS A 49 -15.48 -2.65 -0.73
N VAL A 50 -14.48 -2.86 0.11
CA VAL A 50 -14.65 -2.74 1.56
C VAL A 50 -14.88 -1.29 2.03
N ARG A 51 -14.41 -0.30 1.27
CA ARG A 51 -14.68 1.13 1.56
C ARG A 51 -16.15 1.52 1.44
N CYS A 52 -16.93 0.73 0.69
CA CYS A 52 -18.36 0.94 0.53
C CYS A 52 -19.19 0.27 1.62
N LEU A 53 -18.57 -0.52 2.50
CA LEU A 53 -19.25 -1.18 3.61
C LEU A 53 -19.52 -0.19 4.75
N ASN A 54 -20.61 -0.45 5.49
CA ASN A 54 -20.93 0.26 6.73
C ASN A 54 -20.23 -0.34 7.97
N THR A 55 -19.37 -1.36 7.76
CA THR A 55 -18.60 -2.06 8.78
C THR A 55 -17.19 -1.46 8.85
N GLU A 56 -16.64 -1.35 10.05
CA GLU A 56 -15.25 -0.91 10.21
C GLU A 56 -14.30 -2.00 9.73
N VAL A 57 -13.49 -1.72 8.70
CA VAL A 57 -12.61 -2.72 8.08
C VAL A 57 -11.16 -2.50 8.47
N PHE A 58 -10.51 -3.57 8.91
CA PHE A 58 -9.09 -3.63 9.26
C PHE A 58 -8.36 -4.62 8.35
N ILE A 59 -7.35 -4.13 7.64
CA ILE A 59 -6.43 -4.98 6.89
C ILE A 59 -5.28 -5.37 7.82
N SER A 60 -5.19 -6.65 8.14
CA SER A 60 -4.10 -7.22 8.91
C SER A 60 -2.96 -7.59 7.95
N GLY A 61 -1.85 -6.86 8.03
CA GLY A 61 -0.70 -7.05 7.15
C GLY A 61 -0.10 -8.45 7.24
N PRO A 62 0.65 -8.90 6.21
CA PRO A 62 1.27 -10.21 6.19
C PRO A 62 2.31 -10.36 7.30
N LEU A 63 2.60 -11.60 7.66
CA LEU A 63 3.67 -11.94 8.60
C LEU A 63 4.99 -12.13 7.86
N PRO A 64 6.14 -11.85 8.50
CA PRO A 64 7.44 -12.20 7.94
C PRO A 64 7.63 -13.72 7.92
N THR A 65 8.48 -14.21 7.03
CA THR A 65 9.08 -15.54 7.16
C THR A 65 10.31 -15.49 8.07
N VAL A 66 10.64 -16.62 8.68
CA VAL A 66 11.79 -16.76 9.60
C VAL A 66 13.14 -16.55 8.90
N TRP A 67 13.23 -16.90 7.62
CA TRP A 67 14.47 -16.91 6.86
C TRP A 67 14.67 -15.60 6.10
N ARG A 68 15.67 -14.80 6.55
CA ARG A 68 16.14 -13.61 5.84
C ARG A 68 16.80 -14.03 4.52
N GLY A 69 16.61 -13.22 3.48
CA GLY A 69 17.26 -13.40 2.17
C GLY A 69 16.51 -14.28 1.18
N ASP A 70 15.39 -14.90 1.58
CA ASP A 70 14.46 -15.54 0.65
C ASP A 70 13.69 -14.46 -0.15
N GLU A 71 13.45 -14.73 -1.43
CA GLU A 71 12.58 -13.94 -2.31
C GLU A 71 11.23 -13.71 -1.62
N ARG A 72 10.67 -14.76 -1.01
CA ARG A 72 9.39 -14.68 -0.31
C ARG A 72 9.39 -13.63 0.79
N PHE A 73 10.44 -13.57 1.60
CA PHE A 73 10.58 -12.57 2.65
C PHE A 73 10.52 -11.15 2.08
N SER A 74 11.33 -10.90 1.05
CA SER A 74 11.44 -9.58 0.42
C SER A 74 10.11 -9.13 -0.19
N ARG A 75 9.39 -10.06 -0.82
CA ARG A 75 8.07 -9.81 -1.41
C ARG A 75 7.00 -9.52 -0.35
N LEU A 76 7.00 -10.26 0.77
CA LEU A 76 6.10 -9.97 1.91
C LEU A 76 6.38 -8.60 2.53
N LEU A 77 7.66 -8.23 2.68
CA LEU A 77 8.06 -6.93 3.21
C LEU A 77 7.61 -5.78 2.29
N MET A 78 7.83 -5.91 0.98
CA MET A 78 7.37 -4.94 -0.01
C MET A 78 5.85 -4.82 -0.04
N LEU A 79 5.14 -5.95 0.06
CA LEU A 79 3.68 -5.98 0.15
C LEU A 79 3.19 -5.28 1.42
N ASN A 80 3.79 -5.55 2.58
CA ASN A 80 3.40 -4.92 3.85
C ASN A 80 3.54 -3.40 3.82
N ARG A 81 4.67 -2.90 3.30
CA ARG A 81 4.92 -1.45 3.14
C ARG A 81 3.89 -0.81 2.21
N TRP A 82 3.70 -1.43 1.04
CA TRP A 82 2.72 -0.93 0.07
C TRP A 82 1.29 -0.95 0.62
N LEU A 83 0.89 -2.00 1.33
CA LEU A 83 -0.44 -2.09 1.95
C LEU A 83 -0.62 -1.01 3.02
N LYS A 84 0.39 -0.75 3.85
CA LYS A 84 0.35 0.31 4.87
C LYS A 84 0.07 1.68 4.24
N ASP A 85 0.83 2.03 3.21
CA ASP A 85 0.68 3.32 2.52
C ASP A 85 -0.66 3.41 1.77
N THR A 86 -1.06 2.32 1.11
CA THR A 86 -2.31 2.27 0.33
C THR A 86 -3.54 2.34 1.23
N CYS A 87 -3.54 1.61 2.36
CA CYS A 87 -4.63 1.68 3.33
C CYS A 87 -4.75 3.08 3.93
N ALA A 88 -3.63 3.72 4.27
CA ALA A 88 -3.61 5.11 4.74
C ALA A 88 -4.21 6.07 3.70
N ALA A 89 -3.79 5.96 2.43
CA ALA A 89 -4.32 6.79 1.33
C ALA A 89 -5.82 6.58 1.08
N GLN A 90 -6.33 5.37 1.31
CA GLN A 90 -7.73 5.01 1.09
C GLN A 90 -8.61 5.13 2.33
N SER A 91 -8.05 5.57 3.47
CA SER A 91 -8.72 5.66 4.78
C SER A 91 -9.30 4.32 5.25
N VAL A 92 -8.53 3.24 5.08
CA VAL A 92 -8.83 1.90 5.60
C VAL A 92 -7.86 1.61 6.75
N ASN A 93 -8.34 1.01 7.84
CA ASN A 93 -7.49 0.72 8.99
C ASN A 93 -6.48 -0.38 8.63
N PHE A 94 -5.22 -0.23 9.06
CA PHE A 94 -4.15 -1.20 8.81
C PHE A 94 -3.47 -1.62 10.11
N ILE A 95 -3.33 -2.93 10.30
CA ILE A 95 -2.64 -3.52 11.45
C ILE A 95 -1.28 -4.06 10.97
N ASP A 96 -0.22 -3.36 11.36
CA ASP A 96 1.16 -3.70 10.98
C ASP A 96 1.72 -4.77 11.93
N ASN A 97 1.48 -6.04 11.60
CA ASN A 97 2.02 -7.17 12.37
C ASN A 97 3.50 -7.46 12.03
N PHE A 98 4.01 -6.91 10.93
CA PHE A 98 5.26 -7.38 10.35
C PHE A 98 6.44 -7.24 11.31
N ASN A 99 6.60 -6.05 11.91
CA ASN A 99 7.66 -5.77 12.87
C ASN A 99 7.50 -6.51 14.20
N ILE A 100 6.27 -6.84 14.60
CA ILE A 100 5.99 -7.56 15.85
C ILE A 100 6.50 -9.01 15.76
N PHE A 101 6.36 -9.62 14.59
CA PHE A 101 6.77 -11.01 14.34
C PHE A 101 8.20 -11.14 13.81
N TRP A 102 8.82 -10.03 13.45
CA TRP A 102 10.16 -10.01 12.88
C TRP A 102 11.21 -10.57 13.84
N GLU A 103 12.06 -11.48 13.33
CA GLU A 103 13.13 -12.17 14.07
C GLU A 103 12.68 -13.01 15.27
N ARG A 104 11.37 -13.25 15.43
CA ARG A 104 10.82 -14.05 16.54
C ARG A 104 10.55 -15.49 16.12
N ARG A 105 11.61 -16.24 15.81
CA ARG A 105 11.53 -17.63 15.32
C ARG A 105 10.69 -18.55 16.21
N HIS A 106 10.71 -18.33 17.52
CA HIS A 106 9.95 -19.09 18.52
C HIS A 106 8.41 -18.93 18.40
N LEU A 107 7.91 -18.05 17.53
CA LEU A 107 6.48 -17.88 17.25
C LEU A 107 6.00 -18.69 16.03
N PHE A 108 6.92 -19.31 15.30
CA PHE A 108 6.63 -20.05 14.07
C PHE A 108 6.79 -21.55 14.29
N GLU A 109 6.15 -22.32 13.42
CA GLU A 109 6.40 -23.74 13.25
C GLU A 109 7.74 -24.00 12.54
N ALA A 110 8.12 -25.27 12.43
CA ALA A 110 9.39 -25.66 11.79
C ALA A 110 9.50 -25.22 10.32
N ASP A 111 8.37 -24.98 9.63
CA ASP A 111 8.34 -24.47 8.26
C ASP A 111 8.76 -22.99 8.14
N GLY A 112 8.85 -22.28 9.27
CA GLY A 112 9.23 -20.86 9.32
C GLY A 112 8.21 -19.91 8.67
N PHE A 113 6.98 -20.37 8.44
CA PHE A 113 5.89 -19.61 7.82
C PHE A 113 4.58 -19.70 8.61
N CYS A 114 4.17 -20.89 9.03
CA CYS A 114 3.00 -21.07 9.86
C CYS A 114 3.30 -20.62 11.30
N LEU A 115 2.30 -20.05 11.96
CA LEU A 115 2.41 -19.69 13.38
C LEU A 115 2.19 -20.92 14.25
N ASN A 116 2.96 -21.00 15.33
CA ASN A 116 2.68 -21.94 16.42
C ASN A 116 1.66 -21.37 17.41
N LYS A 117 1.32 -22.12 18.45
CA LYS A 117 0.34 -21.70 19.47
C LYS A 117 0.65 -20.32 20.08
N SER A 118 1.91 -20.07 20.44
CA SER A 118 2.34 -18.78 21.00
C SER A 118 2.25 -17.66 19.97
N GLY A 119 2.62 -17.95 18.71
CA GLY A 119 2.46 -17.02 17.60
C GLY A 119 1.01 -16.63 17.35
N VAL A 120 0.09 -17.60 17.31
CA VAL A 120 -1.35 -17.37 17.14
C VAL A 120 -1.90 -16.53 18.30
N GLN A 121 -1.54 -16.87 19.54
CA GLN A 121 -1.95 -16.08 20.71
C GLN A 121 -1.50 -14.63 20.62
N LEU A 122 -0.24 -14.39 20.22
CA LEU A 122 0.27 -13.03 20.05
C LEU A 122 -0.45 -12.29 18.91
N LEU A 123 -0.71 -12.95 17.78
CA LEU A 123 -1.41 -12.34 16.64
C LEU A 123 -2.83 -11.95 17.05
N SER A 124 -3.55 -12.86 17.70
CA SER A 124 -4.89 -12.61 18.21
C SER A 124 -4.89 -11.44 19.19
N TYR A 125 -3.98 -11.43 20.17
CA TYR A 125 -3.88 -10.33 21.14
C TYR A 125 -3.63 -8.99 20.45
N ASN A 126 -2.70 -8.94 19.49
CA ASN A 126 -2.40 -7.70 18.76
C ASN A 126 -3.61 -7.20 17.97
N ILE A 127 -4.32 -8.10 17.28
CA ILE A 127 -5.55 -7.74 16.55
C ILE A 127 -6.59 -7.21 17.53
N PHE A 128 -6.84 -7.91 18.65
CA PHE A 128 -7.81 -7.46 19.65
C PHE A 128 -7.44 -6.10 20.23
N ASP A 129 -6.19 -5.86 20.60
CA ASP A 129 -5.73 -4.57 21.13
C ASP A 129 -5.97 -3.44 20.13
N PHE A 130 -5.67 -3.65 18.83
CA PHE A 130 -5.97 -2.68 17.77
C PHE A 130 -7.46 -2.38 17.62
N LEU A 131 -8.32 -3.41 17.68
CA LEU A 131 -9.76 -3.24 17.59
C LEU A 131 -10.34 -2.40 18.75
N HIS A 132 -9.76 -2.51 19.95
CA HIS A 132 -10.22 -1.75 21.12
C HIS A 132 -9.64 -0.34 21.19
N ARG A 133 -8.50 -0.10 20.53
CA ARG A 133 -7.86 1.23 20.47
C ARG A 133 -8.39 2.11 19.36
N SER A 134 -9.06 1.55 18.35
CA SER A 134 -9.72 2.34 17.31
C SER A 134 -10.97 3.03 17.91
N PRO A 135 -10.98 4.36 18.08
CA PRO A 135 -12.22 5.03 18.46
C PRO A 135 -13.20 4.86 17.29
N ALA A 136 -14.36 4.25 17.56
CA ALA A 136 -15.44 4.14 16.58
C ALA A 136 -15.68 5.51 15.95
N ALA A 137 -15.33 5.67 14.66
CA ALA A 137 -15.52 6.94 13.97
C ALA A 137 -17.01 7.31 14.03
N PRO A 138 -17.38 8.56 14.36
CA PRO A 138 -18.77 8.97 14.33
C PRO A 138 -19.31 8.78 12.91
N ALA A 139 -20.51 8.22 12.82
CA ALA A 139 -21.19 7.90 11.57
C ALA A 139 -21.03 9.05 10.57
N LYS A 140 -20.57 8.74 9.34
CA LYS A 140 -20.46 9.71 8.26
C LYS A 140 -21.86 10.26 7.96
N ASP A 141 -22.18 11.41 8.55
CA ASP A 141 -23.43 12.13 8.28
C ASP A 141 -23.39 12.64 6.84
N LYS A 142 -24.00 11.88 5.92
CA LYS A 142 -24.29 12.33 4.55
C LYS A 142 -25.51 13.26 4.59
N ARG A 143 -25.40 14.41 5.27
CA ARG A 143 -26.26 15.54 4.96
C ARG A 143 -25.68 16.28 3.76
N ARG A 144 -26.17 15.90 2.58
CA ARG A 144 -26.35 16.85 1.48
C ARG A 144 -27.15 18.01 2.02
N ASP A 145 -26.65 19.22 1.90
CA ASP A 145 -27.48 20.40 1.61
C ASP A 145 -26.60 21.49 0.98
N ASN A 146 -26.85 21.74 -0.31
CA ASN A 146 -26.45 22.94 -1.01
C ASN A 146 -27.74 23.67 -1.39
N PRO A 147 -27.91 24.93 -0.98
CA PRO A 147 -28.58 25.88 -1.86
C PRO A 147 -27.74 27.13 -2.10
N LYS A 148 -27.68 27.47 -3.38
CA LYS A 148 -27.15 28.69 -4.00
C LYS A 148 -27.63 29.95 -3.27
N GLN A 149 -26.72 30.89 -3.01
CA GLN A 149 -27.07 32.29 -2.85
C GLN A 149 -26.30 33.15 -3.85
N GLN A 150 -27.09 33.69 -4.79
CA GLN A 150 -26.75 34.74 -5.73
C GLN A 150 -27.00 36.08 -5.02
N ILE A 151 -25.96 36.88 -4.77
CA ILE A 151 -26.11 38.26 -4.32
C ILE A 151 -25.36 39.20 -5.28
N ARG A 152 -26.10 40.24 -5.62
CA ARG A 152 -25.94 41.24 -6.68
C ARG A 152 -24.66 42.09 -6.57
N GLN A 153 -24.18 42.55 -7.74
CA GLN A 153 -23.24 43.67 -7.88
C GLN A 153 -23.86 45.00 -7.43
N PRO A 154 -23.01 45.97 -7.02
CA PRO A 154 -23.28 47.38 -7.31
C PRO A 154 -22.14 48.04 -8.11
N SER A 155 -22.52 48.53 -9.29
CA SER A 155 -22.24 49.87 -9.83
C SER A 155 -20.91 50.57 -9.53
N GLY A 156 -20.08 50.65 -10.58
CA GLY A 156 -19.48 51.88 -11.12
C GLY A 156 -18.92 52.95 -10.17
N GLN A 157 -17.59 52.99 -10.06
CA GLN A 157 -16.85 54.25 -10.08
C GLN A 157 -15.65 54.14 -11.01
N LYS A 158 -15.62 55.07 -11.96
CA LYS A 158 -14.55 55.34 -12.92
C LYS A 158 -13.61 56.34 -12.26
N LEU A 159 -12.33 55.99 -12.11
CA LEU A 159 -11.28 57.01 -11.96
C LEU A 159 -10.00 56.55 -12.64
N LEU A 160 -9.41 57.50 -13.37
CA LEU A 160 -8.41 57.38 -14.43
C LEU A 160 -7.08 56.72 -14.01
N LEU A 161 -6.47 55.97 -14.93
CA LEU A 161 -5.03 55.75 -14.98
C LEU A 161 -4.30 57.04 -15.41
N PRO A 162 -3.03 57.20 -15.03
CA PRO A 162 -2.00 57.68 -15.95
C PRO A 162 -1.13 56.52 -16.42
N GLU A 163 -0.97 56.47 -17.73
CA GLU A 163 -0.12 55.57 -18.49
C GLU A 163 1.27 56.21 -18.62
N ILE A 164 2.34 55.48 -18.29
CA ILE A 164 3.69 55.78 -18.80
C ILE A 164 4.38 54.45 -19.16
N ARG A 165 4.65 54.31 -20.47
CA ARG A 165 5.53 53.33 -21.17
C ARG A 165 6.98 53.43 -20.65
N SER A 166 7.84 52.43 -20.69
CA SER A 166 8.49 51.80 -21.86
C SER A 166 9.58 50.85 -21.29
N ASP A 167 9.59 49.57 -21.69
CA ASP A 167 10.46 48.94 -22.70
C ASP A 167 11.86 48.52 -22.23
N HIS A 168 12.13 47.21 -22.32
CA HIS A 168 13.36 46.52 -22.80
C HIS A 168 13.07 45.01 -22.72
N GLU A 169 12.72 44.31 -23.80
CA GLU A 169 13.63 43.64 -24.77
C GLU A 169 14.86 43.00 -24.11
N GLY A 170 14.91 41.68 -23.98
CA GLY A 170 15.50 40.74 -24.94
C GLY A 170 16.52 39.86 -24.16
N GLN A 171 16.92 38.64 -24.51
CA GLN A 171 16.83 37.80 -25.69
C GLN A 171 16.98 36.32 -25.25
N HIS A 172 16.59 35.42 -26.16
CA HIS A 172 17.11 34.07 -26.42
C HIS A 172 18.50 33.73 -25.83
N THR A 173 18.80 32.43 -25.62
CA THR A 173 19.73 31.62 -26.45
C THR A 173 19.91 30.17 -25.90
N GLU A 174 19.98 29.20 -26.84
CA GLU A 174 20.51 27.80 -26.88
C GLU A 174 20.43 26.87 -25.65
N ARG A 175 20.03 25.58 -25.71
CA ARG A 175 20.26 24.46 -26.65
C ARG A 175 21.74 24.08 -26.86
N GLU A 176 22.29 23.28 -25.95
CA GLU A 176 23.35 22.33 -26.29
C GLU A 176 23.09 20.97 -25.62
N ALA A 177 22.83 19.98 -26.45
CA ALA A 177 23.13 18.57 -26.20
C ALA A 177 24.47 18.31 -26.86
N LEU A 178 25.36 17.51 -26.26
CA LEU A 178 26.36 16.67 -26.95
C LEU A 178 27.14 15.79 -25.92
N THR A 179 27.16 14.48 -26.23
CA THR A 179 28.28 13.51 -26.12
C THR A 179 28.87 13.17 -24.74
N SER A 180 28.68 11.94 -24.22
CA SER A 180 29.35 10.68 -24.54
C SER A 180 30.84 10.60 -24.14
N SER A 181 31.13 9.78 -23.12
CA SER A 181 32.38 9.00 -22.91
C SER A 181 32.25 8.30 -21.55
N SER A 182 32.76 7.10 -21.24
CA SER A 182 33.28 5.95 -21.98
C SER A 182 33.34 4.82 -20.92
N LEU A 183 32.92 3.60 -21.27
CA LEU A 183 33.33 2.38 -20.56
C LEU A 183 34.80 2.07 -20.88
N PRO A 184 35.52 1.37 -19.98
CA PRO A 184 36.48 0.37 -20.41
C PRO A 184 35.98 -1.04 -20.05
N GLN A 185 36.00 -1.90 -21.07
CA GLN A 185 35.97 -3.36 -20.95
C GLN A 185 37.29 -3.83 -20.34
N HIS A 186 37.23 -4.88 -19.52
CA HIS A 186 38.34 -5.82 -19.38
C HIS A 186 37.77 -7.25 -19.44
N GLU A 187 37.97 -7.87 -20.61
CA GLU A 187 38.10 -9.32 -20.74
C GLU A 187 39.43 -9.75 -20.12
N GLU A 188 39.43 -10.82 -19.33
CA GLU A 188 40.43 -11.90 -19.43
C GLU A 188 39.97 -13.15 -18.64
N SER A 189 39.72 -14.24 -19.36
CA SER A 189 39.92 -15.65 -18.96
C SER A 189 41.06 -16.18 -19.86
N PRO A 190 41.80 -17.30 -19.60
CA PRO A 190 41.41 -18.60 -18.98
C PRO A 190 42.61 -19.25 -18.19
N PRO A 191 42.84 -20.59 -18.03
CA PRO A 191 42.07 -21.80 -18.37
C PRO A 191 41.93 -22.87 -17.25
N ALA A 192 41.12 -23.89 -17.55
CA ALA A 192 40.92 -25.11 -16.76
C ALA A 192 42.07 -26.14 -16.92
N PRO A 193 42.31 -27.02 -15.92
CA PRO A 193 43.15 -28.19 -16.10
C PRO A 193 42.32 -29.46 -16.38
N THR A 194 42.89 -30.26 -17.28
CA THR A 194 42.46 -31.55 -17.82
C THR A 194 42.48 -32.69 -16.78
N THR A 195 41.54 -33.62 -16.98
CA THR A 195 41.37 -34.97 -16.45
C THR A 195 42.65 -35.78 -16.17
N GLN A 196 42.68 -36.53 -15.07
CA GLN A 196 43.28 -37.87 -15.02
C GLN A 196 42.48 -38.78 -14.06
N GLN A 197 42.05 -39.91 -14.61
CA GLN A 197 41.55 -41.10 -13.91
C GLN A 197 42.76 -41.88 -13.39
N ASP A 198 42.63 -42.45 -12.20
CA ASP A 198 43.19 -43.73 -11.79
C ASP A 198 42.16 -44.45 -10.89
#